data_AF-A0A1D9P927-F1
#
_entry.id   AF-A0A1D9P927-F1
#
_cell.length_a   1.000
_cell.length_b   1.000
_cell.length_c   1.000
_cell.angle_alpha   90.00
_cell.angle_beta   90.00
_cell.angle_gamma   90.00
#
_symmetry.space_group_name_H-M   'P 1'
#
loop_
_entity.id
_entity.type
_entity.pdbx_description
1 polymer ?
#
loop_
_entity_poly.entity_id
_entity_poly.type
_entity_poly.pdbx_seq_one_letter_code
_entity_poly.pdbx_strand_id
1 'polypeptide(L)'
;MKALLYFILILTLQSCATKKYIKTQLLPEGIKSATEETYKVVDNEQQLLQKKEMIFTANGRIKHSKTVDAEGNIIQETKKKLWFIVELYPGKETYYCKTRWKPGQRERISCYTRKQYKENESIYHYNADGTIDKIVDNFTTFYTQYFYYSNNELSRIVVKDKNNQLIDEILIRCESKDEKGACLKETRISIITKNKEVRQLSANY
;
A
#
# COMPACT_ATOMS: atom_id res chain seq x y z
N MET A 1 11.37 -26.07 29.93
CA MET A 1 11.73 -24.63 29.91
C MET A 1 12.39 -24.16 28.62
N LYS A 2 13.44 -24.82 28.10
CA LYS A 2 14.08 -24.41 26.82
C LYS A 2 13.08 -24.36 25.64
N ALA A 3 12.22 -25.36 25.48
CA ALA A 3 11.20 -25.39 24.43
C ALA A 3 10.17 -24.24 24.54
N LEU A 4 9.75 -23.88 25.75
CA LEU A 4 8.84 -22.77 26.00
C LEU A 4 9.49 -21.43 25.62
N LEU A 5 10.77 -21.25 25.95
CA LEU A 5 11.57 -20.09 25.56
C LEU A 5 11.72 -19.98 24.03
N TYR A 6 11.98 -21.10 23.33
CA TYR A 6 12.00 -21.11 21.87
C TYR A 6 10.62 -20.79 21.27
N PHE A 7 9.53 -21.29 21.87
CA PHE A 7 8.18 -21.00 21.40
C PHE A 7 7.82 -19.52 21.61
N ILE A 8 8.17 -18.94 22.76
CA ILE A 8 8.01 -17.50 23.04
C ILE A 8 8.88 -16.67 22.09
N LEU A 9 10.11 -17.10 21.81
CA LEU A 9 11.00 -16.43 20.85
C LEU A 9 10.41 -16.46 19.43
N ILE A 10 9.86 -17.59 18.98
CA ILE A 10 9.24 -17.72 17.67
C ILE A 10 7.98 -16.85 17.57
N LEU A 11 7.12 -16.88 18.59
CA LEU A 11 5.89 -16.07 18.65
C LEU A 11 6.21 -14.56 18.65
N THR A 12 7.24 -14.15 19.39
CA THR A 12 7.67 -12.75 19.42
C THR A 12 8.30 -12.30 18.10
N LEU A 13 9.03 -13.17 17.38
CA LEU A 13 9.55 -12.88 16.05
C LEU A 13 8.43 -12.74 15.00
N GLN A 14 7.36 -13.51 15.10
CA GLN A 14 6.21 -13.37 14.20
C GLN A 14 5.44 -12.07 14.41
N SER A 15 5.40 -11.55 15.63
CA SER A 15 4.71 -10.30 15.98
C SER A 15 5.34 -9.01 15.41
N CYS A 16 6.50 -9.10 14.75
CA CYS A 16 7.21 -7.94 14.21
C CYS A 16 7.14 -7.80 12.68
N ALA A 17 6.52 -8.75 11.98
CA ALA A 17 6.62 -8.82 10.54
C ALA A 17 5.43 -8.13 9.86
N THR A 18 5.66 -7.09 9.07
CA THR A 18 4.59 -6.36 8.35
C THR A 18 3.74 -7.30 7.50
N LYS A 19 2.44 -6.99 7.34
CA LYS A 19 1.51 -7.69 6.46
C LYS A 19 2.13 -7.74 5.07
N LYS A 20 1.98 -8.90 4.43
CA LYS A 20 2.54 -9.15 3.10
C LYS A 20 1.75 -8.33 2.10
N TYR A 21 2.43 -7.68 1.15
CA TYR A 21 1.79 -6.87 0.13
C TYR A 21 0.78 -7.69 -0.68
N ILE A 22 1.13 -8.95 -0.99
CA ILE A 22 0.22 -9.87 -1.68
C ILE A 22 -1.10 -10.08 -0.93
N LYS A 23 -1.09 -10.13 0.41
CA LYS A 23 -2.33 -10.30 1.18
C LYS A 23 -3.17 -9.01 1.16
N THR A 24 -2.52 -7.86 1.25
CA THR A 24 -3.23 -6.57 1.19
C THR A 24 -3.87 -6.28 -0.17
N GLN A 25 -3.33 -6.86 -1.24
CA GLN A 25 -3.82 -6.69 -2.61
C GLN A 25 -4.55 -7.95 -3.13
N LEU A 26 -4.80 -8.94 -2.27
CA LEU A 26 -5.41 -10.21 -2.64
C LEU A 26 -4.70 -10.94 -3.79
N LEU A 27 -3.38 -10.75 -3.92
CA LEU A 27 -2.55 -11.38 -4.93
C LEU A 27 -2.18 -12.82 -4.51
N PRO A 28 -2.05 -13.74 -5.47
CA PRO A 28 -1.55 -15.07 -5.25
C PRO A 28 -0.13 -15.12 -4.68
N GLU A 29 0.17 -16.25 -4.05
CA GLU A 29 1.53 -16.56 -3.59
C GLU A 29 2.46 -16.88 -4.77
N GLY A 30 3.76 -16.70 -4.55
CA GLY A 30 4.81 -16.98 -5.55
C GLY A 30 5.29 -15.76 -6.34
N ILE A 31 4.67 -14.59 -6.20
CA ILE A 31 5.07 -13.40 -6.97
C ILE A 31 6.56 -13.04 -6.77
N LYS A 32 7.27 -12.85 -7.88
CA LYS A 32 8.69 -12.44 -7.93
C LYS A 32 8.84 -10.96 -8.23
N SER A 33 8.08 -10.46 -9.20
CA SER A 33 8.05 -9.05 -9.57
C SER A 33 6.65 -8.63 -10.03
N ALA A 34 6.37 -7.34 -10.00
CA ALA A 34 5.18 -6.79 -10.61
C ALA A 34 5.44 -5.35 -11.08
N THR A 35 4.70 -4.96 -12.11
CA THR A 35 4.65 -3.59 -12.62
C THR A 35 3.22 -3.09 -12.44
N GLU A 36 3.08 -1.93 -11.82
CA GLU A 36 1.82 -1.23 -11.64
C GLU A 36 1.85 0.08 -12.43
N GLU A 37 0.92 0.24 -13.36
CA GLU A 37 0.77 1.43 -14.19
C GLU A 37 -0.51 2.14 -13.79
N THR A 38 -0.44 3.46 -13.58
CA THR A 38 -1.61 4.29 -13.32
C THR A 38 -1.80 5.23 -14.49
N TYR A 39 -3.01 5.26 -15.03
CA TYR A 39 -3.41 6.10 -16.14
C TYR A 39 -4.50 7.07 -15.69
N LYS A 40 -4.43 8.30 -16.18
CA LYS A 40 -5.56 9.23 -16.16
C LYS A 40 -6.38 9.02 -17.43
N VAL A 41 -7.70 9.03 -17.29
CA VAL A 41 -8.59 8.99 -18.45
C VAL A 41 -9.05 10.42 -18.76
N VAL A 42 -8.67 10.93 -19.93
CA VAL A 42 -9.08 12.25 -20.45
C VAL A 42 -9.67 12.00 -21.84
N ASP A 43 -10.90 12.46 -22.09
CA ASP A 43 -11.59 12.29 -23.37
C ASP A 43 -11.61 10.85 -23.92
N ASN A 44 -11.77 9.87 -23.02
CA ASN A 44 -11.70 8.42 -23.28
C ASN A 44 -10.32 7.88 -23.71
N GLU A 45 -9.30 8.72 -23.76
CA GLU A 45 -7.92 8.29 -23.96
C GLU A 45 -7.21 8.09 -22.62
N GLN A 46 -6.30 7.10 -22.58
CA GLN A 46 -5.50 6.81 -21.40
C GLN A 46 -4.15 7.48 -21.50
N GLN A 47 -3.86 8.36 -20.54
CA GLN A 47 -2.57 9.01 -20.39
C GLN A 47 -1.85 8.40 -19.19
N LEU A 48 -0.67 7.82 -19.41
CA LEU A 48 0.15 7.28 -18.33
C LEU A 48 0.51 8.42 -17.36
N LEU A 49 0.25 8.23 -16.07
CA LEU A 49 0.68 9.14 -15.02
C LEU A 49 1.99 8.68 -14.38
N GLN A 50 2.04 7.38 -14.06
CA GLN A 50 3.16 6.80 -13.36
C GLN A 50 3.24 5.29 -13.58
N LYS A 51 4.45 4.78 -13.46
CA LYS A 51 4.75 3.35 -13.50
C LYS A 51 5.59 2.98 -12.28
N LYS A 52 5.15 1.97 -11.55
CA LYS A 52 5.80 1.43 -10.35
C LYS A 52 6.25 0.00 -10.58
N GLU A 53 7.55 -0.21 -10.55
CA GLU A 53 8.18 -1.52 -10.66
C GLU A 53 8.49 -2.04 -9.25
N MET A 54 8.10 -3.29 -8.96
CA MET A 54 8.21 -3.91 -7.64
C MET A 54 8.93 -5.25 -7.75
N ILE A 55 9.89 -5.45 -6.85
CA ILE A 55 10.58 -6.74 -6.66
C ILE A 55 10.19 -7.30 -5.31
N PHE A 56 9.77 -8.57 -5.29
CA PHE A 56 9.29 -9.24 -4.09
C PHE A 56 10.35 -10.15 -3.47
N THR A 57 10.21 -10.36 -2.17
CA THR A 57 10.82 -11.48 -1.44
C THR A 57 10.01 -12.75 -1.69
N ALA A 58 10.59 -13.92 -1.48
CA ALA A 58 9.88 -15.22 -1.60
C ALA A 58 8.60 -15.29 -0.74
N ASN A 59 8.51 -14.48 0.32
CA ASN A 59 7.35 -14.40 1.20
C ASN A 59 6.29 -13.36 0.75
N GLY A 60 6.37 -12.79 -0.45
CA GLY A 60 5.37 -11.85 -0.99
C GLY A 60 5.41 -10.44 -0.39
N ARG A 61 6.54 -10.03 0.18
CA ARG A 61 6.80 -8.64 0.62
C ARG A 61 7.62 -7.90 -0.42
N ILE A 62 7.35 -6.61 -0.61
CA ILE A 62 8.19 -5.75 -1.46
C ILE A 62 9.58 -5.62 -0.85
N LYS A 63 10.60 -6.03 -1.59
CA LYS A 63 12.03 -5.87 -1.26
C LYS A 63 12.54 -4.53 -1.76
N HIS A 64 12.13 -4.14 -2.96
CA HIS A 64 12.50 -2.91 -3.64
C HIS A 64 11.33 -2.48 -4.52
N SER A 65 11.10 -1.17 -4.62
CA SER A 65 10.28 -0.66 -5.70
C SER A 65 10.76 0.69 -6.20
N LYS A 66 10.51 0.97 -7.47
CA LYS A 66 10.86 2.20 -8.16
C LYS A 66 9.63 2.71 -8.90
N THR A 67 9.28 3.96 -8.65
CA THR A 67 8.20 4.65 -9.34
C THR A 67 8.79 5.72 -10.24
N VAL A 68 8.35 5.74 -11.48
CA VAL A 68 8.69 6.76 -12.49
C VAL A 68 7.43 7.48 -12.95
N ASP A 69 7.57 8.74 -13.37
CA ASP A 69 6.52 9.49 -14.06
C ASP A 69 6.35 9.04 -15.52
N ALA A 70 5.48 9.72 -16.27
CA ALA A 70 5.19 9.43 -17.67
C ALA A 70 6.43 9.63 -18.57
N GLU A 71 7.29 10.59 -18.22
CA GLU A 71 8.53 10.92 -18.93
C GLU A 71 9.69 9.98 -18.58
N GLY A 72 9.53 9.12 -17.57
CA GLY A 72 10.53 8.15 -17.12
C GLY A 72 11.47 8.68 -16.03
N ASN A 73 11.24 9.87 -15.48
CA ASN A 73 11.97 10.38 -14.34
C ASN A 73 11.56 9.63 -13.08
N ILE A 74 12.53 9.32 -12.23
CA ILE A 74 12.27 8.66 -10.95
C ILE A 74 11.52 9.64 -10.06
N ILE A 75 10.35 9.27 -9.54
CA ILE A 75 9.63 10.07 -8.54
C ILE A 75 9.81 9.52 -7.12
N GLN A 76 10.00 8.21 -7.01
CA GLN A 76 10.22 7.55 -5.73
C GLN A 76 11.00 6.25 -5.91
N GLU A 77 11.94 5.97 -5.01
CA GLU A 77 12.53 4.64 -4.87
C GLU A 77 12.42 4.19 -3.41
N THR A 78 12.04 2.93 -3.20
CA THR A 78 11.91 2.35 -1.86
C THR A 78 12.74 1.09 -1.72
N LYS A 79 13.44 0.97 -0.59
CA LYS A 79 14.33 -0.15 -0.28
C LYS A 79 13.99 -0.73 1.08
N LYS A 80 13.61 -2.00 1.11
CA LYS A 80 13.40 -2.72 2.38
C LYS A 80 14.76 -3.03 3.01
N LYS A 81 14.95 -2.55 4.24
CA LYS A 81 16.02 -2.96 5.15
C LYS A 81 15.45 -3.86 6.25
N LEU A 82 16.32 -4.41 7.09
CA LEU A 82 15.95 -5.41 8.10
C LEU A 82 14.82 -4.90 9.04
N TRP A 83 14.91 -3.65 9.50
CA TRP A 83 14.01 -3.08 10.51
C TRP A 83 13.21 -1.86 10.05
N PHE A 84 13.42 -1.38 8.83
CA PHE A 84 12.80 -0.17 8.28
C PHE A 84 12.79 -0.21 6.75
N ILE A 85 12.06 0.71 6.15
CA ILE A 85 12.05 0.99 4.71
C ILE A 85 12.74 2.34 4.52
N VAL A 86 13.58 2.43 3.51
CA VAL A 86 14.18 3.68 3.07
C VAL A 86 13.40 4.17 1.86
N GLU A 87 12.91 5.40 1.90
CA GLU A 87 12.28 6.05 0.75
C GLU A 87 13.16 7.20 0.26
N LEU A 88 13.40 7.22 -1.04
CA LEU A 88 14.22 8.19 -1.74
C LEU A 88 13.32 8.93 -2.71
N TYR A 89 13.39 10.26 -2.67
CA TYR A 89 12.72 11.15 -3.59
C TYR A 89 13.78 12.09 -4.19
N PRO A 90 13.76 12.37 -5.51
CA PRO A 90 14.72 13.30 -6.10
C PRO A 90 14.64 14.67 -5.44
N GLY A 91 15.80 15.25 -5.13
CA GLY A 91 15.90 16.59 -4.56
C GLY A 91 15.37 16.75 -3.12
N LYS A 92 15.09 15.65 -2.40
CA LYS A 92 14.64 15.68 -0.99
C LYS A 92 15.53 14.82 -0.10
N GLU A 93 15.50 15.10 1.20
CA GLU A 93 16.15 14.25 2.19
C GLU A 93 15.57 12.83 2.17
N THR A 94 16.40 11.83 2.47
CA THR A 94 15.98 10.43 2.57
C THR A 94 15.05 10.23 3.75
N TYR A 95 13.93 9.53 3.53
CA TYR A 95 12.99 9.16 4.59
C TYR A 95 13.26 7.74 5.08
N TYR A 96 13.12 7.55 6.39
CA TYR A 96 13.23 6.26 7.05
C TYR A 96 11.89 5.91 7.70
N CYS A 97 11.23 4.90 7.16
CA CYS A 97 9.93 4.44 7.62
C CYS A 97 10.07 3.19 8.48
N LYS A 98 9.69 3.29 9.76
CA LYS A 98 9.67 2.16 10.69
C LYS A 98 8.25 1.71 10.94
N THR A 99 7.99 0.43 10.71
CA THR A 99 6.72 -0.20 11.07
C THR A 99 6.79 -0.77 12.48
N ARG A 100 5.74 -0.57 13.27
CA ARG A 100 5.54 -1.19 14.58
C ARG A 100 4.17 -1.83 14.64
N TRP A 101 4.13 -3.05 15.13
CA TRP A 101 2.88 -3.72 15.43
C TRP A 101 2.23 -3.16 16.68
N LYS A 102 0.89 -3.06 16.63
CA LYS A 102 0.04 -2.63 17.74
C LYS A 102 -1.07 -3.65 17.96
N PRO A 103 -1.56 -3.80 19.20
CA PRO A 103 -2.69 -4.69 19.50
C PRO A 103 -3.89 -4.42 18.58
N GLY A 104 -4.64 -5.46 18.24
CA GLY A 104 -5.85 -5.37 17.41
C GLY A 104 -5.61 -5.27 15.91
N GLN A 105 -4.65 -6.04 15.36
CA GLN A 105 -4.34 -6.09 13.92
C GLN A 105 -4.00 -4.72 13.31
N ARG A 106 -3.20 -3.93 14.02
CA ARG A 106 -2.80 -2.58 13.58
C ARG A 106 -1.31 -2.49 13.32
N GLU A 107 -0.97 -1.87 12.21
CA GLU A 107 0.41 -1.44 11.92
C GLU A 107 0.51 0.07 12.00
N ARG A 108 1.50 0.54 12.74
CA ARG A 108 1.86 1.96 12.78
C ARG A 108 3.13 2.15 11.97
N ILE A 109 3.08 2.98 10.95
CA ILE A 109 4.21 3.32 10.10
C ILE A 109 4.59 4.77 10.40
N SER A 110 5.77 4.95 11.00
CA SER A 110 6.33 6.27 11.29
C SER A 110 7.48 6.52 10.32
N CYS A 111 7.36 7.55 9.47
CA CYS A 111 8.41 7.98 8.55
C CYS A 111 9.06 9.25 9.07
N TYR A 112 10.39 9.33 8.99
CA TYR A 112 11.15 10.47 9.49
C TYR A 112 12.39 10.70 8.61
N THR A 113 12.71 11.96 8.31
CA THR A 113 13.96 12.35 7.64
C THR A 113 15.16 12.22 8.58
N ARG A 114 14.95 12.57 9.86
CA ARG A 114 15.92 12.38 10.95
C ARG A 114 15.22 11.78 12.17
N LYS A 115 15.86 10.80 12.82
CA LYS A 115 15.28 9.96 13.89
C LYS A 115 14.63 10.73 15.05
N GLN A 116 15.07 11.96 15.30
CA GLN A 116 14.57 12.84 16.36
C GLN A 116 13.30 13.62 15.97
N TYR A 117 13.06 13.84 14.67
CA TYR A 117 11.88 14.54 14.15
C TYR A 117 10.83 13.52 13.69
N LYS A 118 10.15 12.89 14.66
CA LYS A 118 8.97 12.06 14.40
C LYS A 118 7.77 12.97 14.24
N GLU A 119 7.62 13.57 13.07
CA GLU A 119 6.59 14.60 12.94
C GLU A 119 5.21 14.00 12.67
N ASN A 120 5.07 12.91 11.89
CA ASN A 120 3.74 12.36 11.57
C ASN A 120 3.77 10.84 11.31
N GLU A 121 2.65 10.15 11.61
CA GLU A 121 2.53 8.69 11.52
C GLU A 121 1.27 8.29 10.76
N SER A 122 1.35 7.26 9.91
CA SER A 122 0.18 6.58 9.35
C SER A 122 -0.13 5.30 10.13
N ILE A 123 -1.41 5.02 10.33
CA ILE A 123 -1.88 3.85 11.06
C ILE A 123 -2.79 3.04 10.14
N TYR A 124 -2.34 1.83 9.84
CA TYR A 124 -3.05 0.86 9.02
C TYR A 124 -3.80 -0.09 9.94
N HIS A 125 -5.09 -0.24 9.68
CA HIS A 125 -5.97 -1.18 10.32
C HIS A 125 -6.27 -2.28 9.31
N TYR A 126 -6.16 -3.53 9.73
CA TYR A 126 -6.43 -4.68 8.87
C TYR A 126 -7.64 -5.46 9.35
N ASN A 127 -8.39 -5.99 8.39
CA ASN A 127 -9.38 -7.02 8.62
C ASN A 127 -8.70 -8.34 9.04
N ALA A 128 -9.48 -9.29 9.55
CA ALA A 128 -8.98 -10.59 9.99
C ALA A 128 -8.30 -11.39 8.85
N ASP A 129 -8.79 -11.22 7.62
CA ASP A 129 -8.25 -11.84 6.39
C ASP A 129 -6.94 -11.20 5.90
N GLY A 130 -6.55 -10.05 6.44
CA GLY A 130 -5.35 -9.30 6.08
C GLY A 130 -5.54 -8.21 5.02
N THR A 131 -6.76 -7.98 4.54
CA THR A 131 -7.11 -6.80 3.73
C THR A 131 -7.09 -5.54 4.59
N ILE A 132 -7.00 -4.36 3.95
CA ILE A 132 -6.97 -3.08 4.65
C ILE A 132 -8.40 -2.70 5.02
N ASP A 133 -8.67 -2.43 6.29
CA ASP A 133 -9.96 -1.89 6.78
C ASP A 133 -9.97 -0.36 6.66
N LYS A 134 -8.99 0.29 7.30
CA LYS A 134 -8.79 1.73 7.17
C LYS A 134 -7.33 2.14 7.29
N ILE A 135 -7.03 3.31 6.73
CA ILE A 135 -5.75 4.00 6.91
C ILE A 135 -6.04 5.35 7.53
N VAL A 136 -5.46 5.61 8.70
CA VAL A 136 -5.47 6.91 9.35
C VAL A 136 -4.15 7.58 9.05
N ASP A 137 -4.19 8.61 8.23
CA ASP A 137 -3.05 9.46 7.97
C ASP A 137 -3.02 10.60 8.99
N ASN A 138 -1.92 10.75 9.73
CA ASN A 138 -1.68 11.90 10.60
C ASN A 138 -0.61 12.84 10.01
N PHE A 139 -0.30 12.77 8.72
CA PHE A 139 0.44 13.81 8.00
C PHE A 139 -0.40 15.10 7.90
N THR A 140 0.13 16.13 7.24
CA THR A 140 -0.43 17.50 7.20
C THR A 140 -1.92 17.59 6.85
N THR A 141 -2.46 16.63 6.11
CA THR A 141 -3.86 16.59 5.68
C THR A 141 -4.81 15.88 6.66
N PHE A 142 -4.30 15.05 7.58
CA PHE A 142 -5.10 14.30 8.58
C PHE A 142 -6.30 13.52 8.01
N TYR A 143 -6.10 12.80 6.90
CA TYR A 143 -7.18 12.06 6.24
C TYR A 143 -7.30 10.63 6.75
N THR A 144 -8.55 10.15 6.85
CA THR A 144 -8.84 8.73 7.07
C THR A 144 -9.48 8.14 5.82
N GLN A 145 -8.88 7.08 5.30
CA GLN A 145 -9.37 6.31 4.15
C GLN A 145 -10.01 5.02 4.65
N TYR A 146 -11.29 4.82 4.37
CA TYR A 146 -12.03 3.61 4.71
C TYR A 146 -12.20 2.75 3.46
N PHE A 147 -11.82 1.47 3.54
CA PHE A 147 -11.82 0.54 2.42
C PHE A 147 -12.99 -0.41 2.57
N TYR A 148 -13.89 -0.41 1.59
CA TYR A 148 -15.08 -1.26 1.60
C TYR A 148 -14.96 -2.34 0.53
N TYR A 149 -15.33 -3.55 0.90
CA TYR A 149 -15.25 -4.72 0.03
C TYR A 149 -16.64 -5.31 -0.20
N SER A 150 -16.91 -5.73 -1.42
CA SER A 150 -18.10 -6.48 -1.82
C SER A 150 -17.65 -7.74 -2.55
N ASN A 151 -18.15 -8.91 -2.16
CA ASN A 151 -17.73 -10.20 -2.73
C ASN A 151 -16.19 -10.42 -2.71
N ASN A 152 -15.52 -10.02 -1.63
CA ASN A 152 -14.05 -10.06 -1.49
C ASN A 152 -13.28 -9.19 -2.51
N GLU A 153 -13.94 -8.19 -3.09
CA GLU A 153 -13.31 -7.22 -3.99
C GLU A 153 -13.45 -5.81 -3.45
N LEU A 154 -12.39 -5.01 -3.56
CA LEU A 154 -12.43 -3.62 -3.16
C LEU A 154 -13.41 -2.85 -4.05
N SER A 155 -14.48 -2.35 -3.46
CA SER A 155 -15.58 -1.71 -4.20
C SER A 155 -15.55 -0.19 -4.10
N ARG A 156 -15.10 0.36 -2.97
CA ARG A 156 -14.95 1.81 -2.79
C ARG A 156 -13.99 2.19 -1.68
N ILE A 157 -13.43 3.39 -1.79
CA ILE A 157 -12.65 4.03 -0.74
C ILE A 157 -13.33 5.35 -0.36
N VAL A 158 -13.66 5.51 0.91
CA VAL A 158 -14.23 6.77 1.43
C VAL A 158 -13.13 7.53 2.16
N VAL A 159 -12.86 8.77 1.72
CA VAL A 159 -11.85 9.65 2.30
C VAL A 159 -12.54 10.69 3.16
N LYS A 160 -12.14 10.78 4.43
CA LYS A 160 -12.67 11.76 5.38
C LYS A 160 -11.57 12.60 6.01
N ASP A 161 -11.89 13.82 6.40
CA ASP A 161 -11.00 14.68 7.17
C ASP A 161 -10.97 14.30 8.66
N LYS A 162 -10.17 15.05 9.43
CA LYS A 162 -10.08 14.92 10.90
C LYS A 162 -11.41 15.15 11.63
N ASN A 163 -12.33 15.90 11.04
CA ASN A 163 -13.65 16.21 11.58
C ASN A 163 -14.72 15.23 11.08
N ASN A 164 -14.33 14.14 10.42
CA ASN A 164 -15.20 13.12 9.84
C ASN A 164 -16.10 13.64 8.69
N GLN A 165 -15.73 14.78 8.07
CA GLN A 165 -16.36 15.31 6.87
C GLN A 165 -15.86 14.56 5.65
N LEU A 166 -16.74 14.34 4.67
CA LEU A 166 -16.42 13.66 3.42
C LEU A 166 -15.52 14.56 2.56
N ILE A 167 -14.32 14.07 2.24
CA ILE A 167 -13.38 14.73 1.31
C ILE A 167 -13.49 14.16 -0.09
N ASP A 168 -13.71 12.84 -0.20
CA ASP A 168 -14.01 12.18 -1.46
C ASP A 168 -14.59 10.77 -1.23
N GLU A 169 -15.23 10.23 -2.26
CA GLU A 169 -15.56 8.81 -2.35
C GLU A 169 -15.07 8.32 -3.72
N ILE A 170 -14.21 7.30 -3.70
CA ILE A 170 -13.62 6.70 -4.89
C ILE A 170 -14.32 5.38 -5.14
N LEU A 171 -15.09 5.30 -6.22
CA LEU A 171 -15.70 4.06 -6.68
C LEU A 171 -14.64 3.23 -7.42
N ILE A 172 -14.54 1.95 -7.08
CA ILE A 172 -13.56 1.03 -7.64
C ILE A 172 -14.30 -0.11 -8.32
N ARG A 173 -13.91 -0.37 -9.56
CA ARG A 173 -14.42 -1.48 -10.36
C ARG A 173 -13.27 -2.30 -10.92
N CYS A 174 -13.27 -3.59 -10.61
CA CYS A 174 -12.38 -4.52 -11.28
C CYS A 174 -12.84 -4.76 -12.73
N GLU A 175 -11.94 -4.56 -13.69
CA GLU A 175 -12.17 -4.80 -15.12
C GLU A 175 -11.64 -6.15 -15.58
N SER A 176 -10.50 -6.58 -15.03
CA SER A 176 -9.90 -7.87 -15.35
C SER A 176 -9.26 -8.51 -14.13
N LYS A 177 -9.29 -9.84 -14.10
CA LYS A 177 -8.72 -10.67 -13.04
C LYS A 177 -7.73 -11.67 -13.60
N ASP A 178 -6.84 -12.14 -12.76
CA ASP A 178 -6.04 -13.33 -13.06
C ASP A 178 -6.86 -14.63 -12.87
N GLU A 179 -6.26 -15.76 -13.25
CA GLU A 179 -6.87 -17.09 -13.14
C GLU A 179 -7.24 -17.47 -11.69
N LYS A 180 -6.62 -16.81 -10.71
CA LYS A 180 -6.83 -17.05 -9.28
C LYS A 180 -7.79 -16.04 -8.65
N GLY A 181 -8.39 -15.16 -9.46
CA GLY A 181 -9.41 -14.20 -9.06
C GLY A 181 -8.88 -12.85 -8.54
N ALA A 182 -7.57 -12.61 -8.57
CA ALA A 182 -7.01 -11.34 -8.14
C ALA A 182 -7.21 -10.26 -9.21
N CYS A 183 -7.60 -9.05 -8.80
CA CYS A 183 -7.84 -7.97 -9.73
C CYS A 183 -6.53 -7.44 -10.33
N LEU A 184 -6.40 -7.52 -11.65
CA LEU A 184 -5.23 -7.03 -12.39
C LEU A 184 -5.47 -5.64 -12.95
N LYS A 185 -6.70 -5.29 -13.30
CA LYS A 185 -7.03 -3.97 -13.82
C LYS A 185 -8.25 -3.43 -13.10
N GLU A 186 -8.13 -2.24 -12.54
CA GLU A 186 -9.22 -1.55 -11.87
C GLU A 186 -9.40 -0.14 -12.39
N THR A 187 -10.66 0.25 -12.55
CA THR A 187 -11.07 1.63 -12.80
C THR A 187 -11.45 2.26 -11.46
N ARG A 188 -10.91 3.44 -11.20
CA ARG A 188 -11.18 4.26 -10.02
C ARG A 188 -11.82 5.57 -10.44
N ILE A 189 -12.96 5.92 -9.87
CA ILE A 189 -13.70 7.13 -10.20
C ILE A 189 -13.97 7.91 -8.92
N SER A 190 -13.41 9.11 -8.82
CA SER A 190 -13.74 10.05 -7.75
C SER A 190 -15.15 10.58 -7.96
N ILE A 191 -16.03 10.48 -6.96
CA ILE A 191 -17.39 11.01 -7.03
C ILE A 191 -17.37 12.54 -7.05
N ILE A 192 -16.44 13.16 -6.31
CA ILE A 192 -16.39 14.61 -6.16
C ILE A 192 -15.70 15.27 -7.35
N THR A 193 -14.49 14.82 -7.71
CA THR A 193 -13.73 15.44 -8.81
C THR A 193 -14.15 14.90 -10.18
N LYS A 194 -14.88 13.78 -10.23
CA LYS A 194 -15.22 13.02 -11.45
C LYS A 194 -14.00 12.55 -12.25
N ASN A 195 -12.80 12.67 -11.67
CA ASN A 195 -11.59 12.15 -12.29
C ASN A 195 -11.66 10.63 -12.32
N LYS A 196 -11.29 10.09 -13.48
CA LYS A 196 -11.21 8.66 -13.72
C LYS A 196 -9.75 8.26 -13.88
N GLU A 197 -9.35 7.26 -13.13
CA GLU A 197 -8.05 6.63 -13.19
C GLU A 197 -8.20 5.15 -13.50
N VAL A 198 -7.23 4.59 -14.22
CA VAL A 198 -7.11 3.15 -14.45
C VAL A 198 -5.80 2.72 -13.83
N ARG A 199 -5.85 1.70 -12.97
CA ARG A 199 -4.66 1.07 -12.42
C ARG A 199 -4.56 -0.34 -13.00
N GLN A 200 -3.42 -0.64 -13.60
CA GLN A 200 -3.12 -1.92 -14.21
C GLN A 200 -1.90 -2.54 -13.56
N LEU A 201 -2.03 -3.79 -13.12
CA LEU A 201 -1.02 -4.59 -12.47
C LEU A 201 -0.64 -5.76 -13.38
N SER A 202 0.65 -5.84 -13.71
CA SER A 202 1.26 -6.96 -14.43
C SER A 202 2.18 -7.70 -13.49
N ALA A 203 1.84 -8.93 -13.10
CA ALA A 203 2.59 -9.73 -12.13
C ALA A 203 3.38 -10.86 -12.81
N ASN A 204 4.56 -11.18 -12.26
CA ASN A 204 5.40 -12.30 -12.64
C ASN A 204 5.64 -13.21 -11.42
N TYR A 205 5.37 -14.50 -11.56
CA TYR A 205 5.40 -15.52 -10.49
C TYR A 205 6.61 -16.47 -10.59
#